data_AF-A0A1F3NID7-F1
#
_entry.id   AF-A0A1F3NID7-F1
#
_cell.length_a   1.000
_cell.length_b   1.000
_cell.length_c   1.000
_cell.angle_alpha   90.00
_cell.angle_beta   90.00
_cell.angle_gamma   90.00
#
_symmetry.space_group_name_H-M   'P 1'
#
loop_
_entity.id
_entity.type
_entity.pdbx_description
1 polymer ?
#
loop_
_entity_poly.entity_id
_entity_poly.type
_entity_poly.pdbx_seq_one_letter_code
_entity_poly.pdbx_strand_id
1 'polypeptide(L)'
;MNVNRIISDIIKRNLIPAEDFIFGFSDLLGLIPEKFDGFHYGISIGKRLNDSIIDGIKEGPTIEYYNHYHQINDELAALTI
;
A
#
# COMPACT_ATOMS: atom_id res chain seq x y z
N MET A 1 22.45 -10.72 8.83
CA MET A 1 21.72 -10.08 7.71
C MET A 1 20.49 -9.40 8.29
N ASN A 2 20.24 -8.12 8.03
CA ASN A 2 19.17 -7.36 8.69
C ASN A 2 17.82 -7.67 8.00
N VAL A 3 16.88 -8.33 8.70
CA VAL A 3 15.55 -8.72 8.18
C VAL A 3 14.81 -7.53 7.58
N ASN A 4 14.89 -6.36 8.22
CA ASN A 4 14.26 -5.13 7.75
C ASN A 4 14.78 -4.69 6.38
N ARG A 5 16.07 -4.92 6.11
CA ARG A 5 16.67 -4.61 4.80
C ARG A 5 16.11 -5.53 3.72
N ILE A 6 15.98 -6.83 4.02
CA ILE A 6 15.45 -7.83 3.07
C ILE A 6 14.01 -7.50 2.69
N ILE A 7 13.16 -7.23 3.69
CA ILE A 7 11.75 -6.85 3.46
C ILE A 7 11.69 -5.59 2.59
N SER A 8 12.46 -4.56 2.92
CA SER A 8 12.47 -3.34 2.11
C SER A 8 12.95 -3.58 0.67
N ASP A 9 13.95 -4.44 0.47
CA ASP A 9 14.48 -4.74 -0.86
C ASP A 9 13.47 -5.52 -1.71
N ILE A 10 12.72 -6.46 -1.11
CA ILE A 10 11.64 -7.20 -1.78
C ILE A 10 10.53 -6.23 -2.21
N ILE A 11 10.07 -5.38 -1.29
CA ILE A 11 8.99 -4.43 -1.59
C ILE A 11 9.40 -3.49 -2.73
N LYS A 12 10.59 -2.88 -2.66
CA LYS A 12 11.07 -1.94 -3.70
C LYS A 12 11.22 -2.56 -5.08
N ARG A 13 11.45 -3.88 -5.18
CA ARG A 13 11.56 -4.58 -6.47
C ARG A 13 10.21 -4.86 -7.11
N ASN A 14 9.14 -4.95 -6.31
CA ASN A 14 7.80 -5.27 -6.77
C ASN A 14 6.92 -4.03 -6.96
N LEU A 15 7.26 -2.89 -6.35
CA LEU A 15 6.53 -1.63 -6.51
C LEU A 15 7.12 -0.80 -7.65
N ILE A 16 6.42 -0.75 -8.78
CA ILE A 16 6.88 -0.09 -10.01
C ILE A 16 5.77 0.83 -10.56
N PRO A 17 6.06 2.11 -10.83
CA PRO A 17 7.30 2.82 -10.47
C PRO A 17 7.33 3.11 -8.96
N ALA A 18 8.49 2.98 -8.32
CA ALA A 18 8.59 2.97 -6.85
C ALA A 18 8.19 4.31 -6.21
N GLU A 19 8.38 5.42 -6.92
CA GLU A 19 8.05 6.78 -6.50
C GLU A 19 6.54 7.04 -6.32
N ASP A 20 5.69 6.24 -6.95
CA ASP A 20 4.24 6.34 -6.80
C ASP A 20 3.74 5.73 -5.49
N PHE A 21 4.61 5.01 -4.78
CA PHE A 21 4.24 4.26 -3.59
C PHE A 21 4.92 4.79 -2.33
N ILE A 22 4.19 4.70 -1.23
CA ILE A 22 4.73 4.75 0.12
C ILE A 22 4.48 3.40 0.77
N PHE A 23 5.45 2.89 1.51
CA PHE A 23 5.29 1.63 2.22
C PHE A 23 6.02 1.64 3.55
N GLY A 24 5.57 0.76 4.44
CA GLY A 24 6.19 0.51 5.73
C GLY A 24 5.93 -0.92 6.17
N PHE A 25 6.73 -1.39 7.10
CA PHE A 25 6.56 -2.70 7.71
C PHE A 25 6.88 -2.62 9.21
N SER A 26 6.22 -3.47 9.98
CA SER A 26 6.42 -3.56 11.43
C SER A 26 6.32 -5.00 11.89
N ASP A 27 7.03 -5.30 12.97
CA ASP A 27 6.72 -6.45 13.81
C ASP A 27 5.40 -6.18 14.55
N LEU A 28 4.51 -7.16 14.53
CA LEU A 28 3.16 -7.22 15.07
C LEU A 28 3.02 -8.34 16.10
N LEU A 29 4.13 -8.92 16.59
CA LEU A 29 4.12 -9.92 17.64
C LEU A 29 3.28 -9.45 18.84
N GLY A 30 2.33 -10.29 19.25
CA GLY A 30 1.41 -9.98 20.35
C GLY A 30 0.25 -9.04 20.01
N LEU A 31 0.19 -8.51 18.77
CA LEU A 31 -0.90 -7.65 18.30
C LEU A 31 -1.87 -8.37 17.35
N ILE A 32 -1.49 -9.55 16.84
CA ILE A 32 -2.29 -10.33 15.90
C ILE A 32 -3.02 -11.50 16.58
N PRO A 33 -4.23 -11.86 16.10
CA PRO A 33 -4.93 -13.06 16.53
C PRO A 33 -4.09 -14.33 16.37
N GLU A 34 -4.26 -15.31 17.27
CA GLU A 34 -3.52 -16.59 17.28
C GLU A 34 -3.59 -17.36 15.96
N LYS A 35 -4.69 -17.23 15.20
CA LYS A 35 -4.80 -17.85 13.87
C LYS A 35 -3.75 -17.37 12.85
N PHE A 36 -3.05 -16.28 13.15
CA PHE A 36 -1.96 -15.72 12.35
C PHE A 36 -0.60 -15.90 13.04
N ASP A 37 -0.49 -16.78 14.03
CA ASP A 37 0.78 -17.09 14.66
C ASP A 37 1.83 -17.54 13.62
N GLY A 38 3.07 -17.11 13.79
CA GLY A 38 4.13 -17.23 12.79
C GLY A 38 4.15 -16.15 11.69
N PHE A 39 3.11 -15.30 11.56
CA PHE A 39 3.07 -14.16 10.62
C PHE A 39 3.19 -12.82 11.34
N HIS A 40 4.30 -12.63 12.05
CA HIS A 40 4.48 -11.44 12.90
C HIS A 40 4.82 -10.17 12.14
N TYR A 41 5.09 -10.19 10.83
CA TYR A 41 5.37 -8.96 10.08
C TYR A 41 4.15 -8.49 9.30
N GLY A 42 3.76 -7.24 9.53
CA GLY A 42 2.76 -6.54 8.72
C GLY A 42 3.42 -5.61 7.71
N ILE A 43 2.86 -5.53 6.51
CA ILE A 43 3.29 -4.61 5.46
C ILE A 43 2.10 -3.72 5.10
N SER A 44 2.31 -2.40 5.10
CA SER A 44 1.34 -1.41 4.64
C SER A 44 1.87 -0.74 3.38
N ILE A 45 1.05 -0.64 2.35
CA ILE A 45 1.40 -0.04 1.05
C ILE A 45 0.31 0.95 0.68
N GLY A 46 0.71 2.16 0.32
CA GLY A 46 -0.16 3.18 -0.23
C GLY A 46 0.36 3.61 -1.60
N LYS A 47 -0.56 3.89 -2.53
CA LYS A 47 -0.26 4.48 -3.83
C LYS A 47 -0.82 5.90 -3.89
N ARG A 48 -0.02 6.84 -4.40
CA ARG A 48 -0.42 8.23 -4.59
C ARG A 48 -1.58 8.31 -5.58
N LEU A 49 -2.62 9.08 -5.24
CA LEU A 49 -3.70 9.41 -6.16
C LEU A 49 -3.31 10.58 -7.05
N ASN A 50 -3.95 10.73 -8.22
CA ASN A 50 -3.65 11.80 -9.15
C ASN A 50 -4.07 13.15 -8.55
N ASP A 51 -3.11 14.05 -8.34
CA ASP A 51 -3.33 15.35 -7.69
C ASP A 51 -4.40 16.18 -8.41
N SER A 52 -4.47 16.18 -9.74
CA SER A 52 -5.50 16.93 -10.49
C SER A 52 -6.92 16.42 -10.23
N ILE A 53 -7.09 15.12 -9.97
CA ILE A 53 -8.40 14.54 -9.61
C ILE A 53 -8.75 14.91 -8.18
N ILE A 54 -7.78 14.83 -7.26
CA ILE A 54 -7.96 15.18 -5.85
C ILE A 54 -8.27 16.67 -5.68
N ASP A 55 -7.52 17.54 -6.36
CA ASP A 55 -7.71 18.99 -6.36
C ASP A 55 -9.06 19.41 -6.99
N GLY A 56 -9.67 18.53 -7.79
CA GLY A 56 -11.00 18.71 -8.37
C GLY A 56 -12.15 18.52 -7.38
N ILE A 57 -11.90 17.90 -6.22
CA ILE A 57 -12.90 17.64 -5.17
C ILE A 57 -13.16 18.93 -4.40
N LYS A 58 -14.28 19.60 -4.67
CA LYS A 58 -14.66 20.88 -4.02
C LYS A 58 -15.68 20.71 -2.90
N GLU A 59 -16.85 20.16 -3.22
CA GLU A 59 -17.96 19.99 -2.28
C GLU A 59 -18.44 18.54 -2.20
N GLY A 60 -17.50 17.60 -2.26
CA GLY A 60 -17.78 16.17 -2.13
C GLY A 60 -17.15 15.33 -3.25
N PRO A 61 -17.25 14.00 -3.11
CA PRO A 61 -16.65 13.07 -4.07
C PRO A 61 -17.25 13.27 -5.47
N THR A 62 -16.38 13.28 -6.48
CA THR A 62 -16.78 13.31 -7.88
C THR A 62 -16.77 11.91 -8.48
N ILE A 63 -17.39 11.75 -9.66
CA ILE A 63 -17.34 10.49 -10.40
C ILE A 63 -15.90 10.17 -10.82
N GLU A 64 -15.12 11.18 -11.18
CA GLU A 64 -13.71 11.05 -11.52
C GLU A 64 -12.89 10.52 -10.34
N TYR A 65 -13.12 11.08 -9.14
CA TYR A 65 -12.50 10.57 -7.92
C TYR A 65 -12.93 9.14 -7.61
N TYR A 66 -14.22 8.83 -7.70
CA TYR A 66 -14.73 7.48 -7.46
C TYR A 66 -14.06 6.45 -8.38
N ASN A 67 -14.04 6.72 -9.68
CA ASN A 67 -13.42 5.83 -10.66
C ASN A 67 -11.91 5.69 -10.41
N HIS A 68 -11.22 6.79 -10.13
CA HIS A 68 -9.78 6.78 -9.84
C HIS A 68 -9.46 5.99 -8.56
N TYR A 69 -10.24 6.20 -7.50
CA TYR A 69 -10.10 5.45 -6.24
C TYR A 69 -10.27 3.94 -6.45
N HIS A 70 -11.30 3.53 -7.18
CA HIS A 70 -11.52 2.11 -7.47
C HIS A 70 -10.42 1.52 -8.33
N GLN A 71 -10.01 2.22 -9.40
CA GLN A 71 -8.90 1.78 -10.24
C GLN A 71 -7.62 1.57 -9.41
N ILE A 72 -7.25 2.53 -8.55
CA ILE A 72 -6.05 2.41 -7.72
C ILE A 72 -6.16 1.25 -6.71
N ASN A 73 -7.34 1.02 -6.15
CA ASN A 73 -7.54 -0.13 -5.25
C ASN A 73 -7.46 -1.47 -6.00
N ASP A 74 -7.97 -1.55 -7.22
CA ASP A 74 -7.85 -2.74 -8.05
C ASP A 74 -6.37 -3.01 -8.39
N GLU A 75 -5.61 -1.96 -8.70
CA GLU A 75 -4.16 -2.04 -8.91
C GLU A 75 -3.42 -2.50 -7.65
N LEU A 76 -3.77 -1.97 -6.47
CA LEU A 76 -3.19 -2.40 -5.18
C LEU A 76 -3.54 -3.86 -4.86
N ALA A 77 -4.77 -4.30 -5.13
CA ALA A 77 -5.21 -5.68 -4.90
C ALA A 77 -4.50 -6.68 -5.83
N ALA A 78 -4.07 -6.24 -7.01
CA ALA A 78 -3.32 -7.05 -7.97
C ALA A 78 -1.81 -7.15 -7.65
N LEU A 79 -1.31 -6.40 -6.66
CA LEU A 79 0.10 -6.48 -6.27
C LEU A 79 0.45 -7.90 -5.80
N THR A 80 1.49 -8.47 -6.40
CA THR A 80 2.08 -9.74 -6.00
C THR A 80 3.44 -9.45 -5.35
N ILE A 81 3.56 -9.67 -4.04
CA ILE A 81 4.74 -9.32 -3.22
C ILE A 81 5.21 -10.53 -2.44
#